data_AF-A0A946AQT6-F1
#
_entry.id   AF-A0A946AQT6-F1
#
_cell.length_a   1.000
_cell.length_b   1.000
_cell.length_c   1.000
_cell.angle_alpha   90.00
_cell.angle_beta   90.00
_cell.angle_gamma   90.00
#
_symmetry.space_group_name_H-M   'P 1'
#
loop_
_entity.id
_entity.type
_entity.pdbx_description
1 polymer ?
#
loop_
_entity_poly.entity_id
_entity_poly.type
_entity_poly.pdbx_seq_one_letter_code
_entity_poly.pdbx_strand_id
1 'polypeptide(L)'
;MLSVNDIRKAFLDYFNDNAHEVVSSSPLVPHNDPTLLFTNAGMVQFKNVFTGAESRDIPRAVTAQKCVRAGGKHNDLENVGHTARHHTFFEMLGNFSFGDYFKDNAIELAWNLITKEFGLPKDKLLVTIYHDDDEAAQFWKKIAGLPDDRIIRIATSDNFWSMGDVGPCGPCSEIFYDHGDHIPGGPPGSPDEDGDRFIEIWNLVFMQYEQKSADTRVSLPRPSIDTGMGIERIAAIMQGKHDNYDIDLMQHLIASSADHANVAIDGAHKVSHRVIADHLRSSCFLIADGVLPSNEGRGYVLRRIMRRAMRHAHQMGCREPLMHKLVPSLVGQMGGHYKELERAEALMTEILKLEETRFKDTLDRGLKILMDEVNKNPSANTLDGQVAFKLYDTFGFPIDLTQDVLRGHGWTVDQTGFDAAMDKQKAAARKAWSGSGDKGMAP
;
A
#
# COMPACT_ATOMS: atom_id res chain seq x y z
N MET A 1 20.77 5.53 15.64
CA MET A 1 19.39 5.13 15.27
C MET A 1 19.45 4.77 13.80
N LEU A 2 19.00 3.58 13.41
CA LEU A 2 19.09 3.12 12.01
C LEU A 2 18.07 3.90 11.16
N SER A 3 18.52 4.43 10.02
CA SER A 3 17.62 5.04 9.03
C SER A 3 16.81 3.95 8.32
N VAL A 4 15.70 4.33 7.66
CA VAL A 4 14.98 3.40 6.76
C VAL A 4 15.91 2.80 5.71
N ASN A 5 16.89 3.59 5.22
CA ASN A 5 17.88 3.11 4.25
C ASN A 5 18.83 2.07 4.84
N ASP A 6 19.28 2.25 6.09
CA ASP A 6 20.13 1.26 6.78
C ASP A 6 19.38 -0.04 7.03
N ILE A 7 18.11 0.05 7.44
CA ILE A 7 17.25 -1.12 7.70
C ILE A 7 17.03 -1.92 6.41
N ARG A 8 16.73 -1.23 5.29
CA ARG A 8 16.60 -1.88 3.98
C ARG A 8 17.87 -2.63 3.62
N LYS A 9 19.02 -1.96 3.74
CA LYS A 9 20.32 -2.55 3.40
C LYS A 9 20.61 -3.77 4.27
N ALA A 10 20.42 -3.65 5.59
CA ALA A 10 20.65 -4.73 6.53
C ALA A 10 19.78 -5.96 6.23
N PHE A 11 18.51 -5.77 5.86
CA PHE A 11 17.63 -6.87 5.46
C PHE A 11 18.15 -7.58 4.20
N LEU A 12 18.48 -6.83 3.15
CA LEU A 12 18.96 -7.39 1.89
C LEU A 12 20.30 -8.11 2.07
N ASP A 13 21.24 -7.51 2.80
CA ASP A 13 22.55 -8.10 3.10
C ASP A 13 22.40 -9.39 3.90
N TYR A 14 21.55 -9.40 4.95
CA TYR A 14 21.33 -10.58 5.79
C TYR A 14 20.87 -11.79 4.98
N PHE A 15 19.89 -11.61 4.09
CA PHE A 15 19.42 -12.72 3.26
C PHE A 15 20.39 -13.08 2.15
N ASN A 16 21.13 -12.12 1.60
CA ASN A 16 22.23 -12.38 0.68
C ASN A 16 23.31 -13.28 1.31
N ASP A 17 23.70 -12.99 2.55
CA ASP A 17 24.65 -13.82 3.32
C ASP A 17 24.07 -15.21 3.63
N ASN A 18 22.75 -15.35 3.63
CA ASN A 18 22.02 -16.63 3.70
C ASN A 18 21.68 -17.21 2.31
N ALA A 19 22.50 -16.89 1.30
CA ALA A 19 22.43 -17.43 -0.07
C ALA A 19 21.15 -17.12 -0.85
N HIS A 20 20.48 -16.00 -0.55
CA HIS A 20 19.40 -15.48 -1.39
C HIS A 20 19.96 -14.57 -2.47
N GLU A 21 19.45 -14.66 -3.69
CA GLU A 21 19.76 -13.69 -4.73
C GLU A 21 19.09 -12.35 -4.40
N VAL A 22 19.85 -11.25 -4.35
CA VAL A 22 19.27 -9.90 -4.25
C VAL A 22 18.65 -9.52 -5.59
N VAL A 23 17.33 -9.54 -5.66
CA VAL A 23 16.58 -9.18 -6.88
C VAL A 23 16.02 -7.76 -6.74
N SER A 24 16.08 -6.99 -7.82
CA SER A 24 15.53 -5.63 -7.83
C SER A 24 14.01 -5.64 -7.65
N SER A 25 13.45 -4.60 -7.03
CA SER A 25 12.01 -4.39 -7.00
C SER A 25 11.44 -4.37 -8.42
N SER A 26 10.35 -5.09 -8.67
CA SER A 26 9.63 -4.97 -9.93
C SER A 26 8.92 -3.60 -10.01
N PRO A 27 8.52 -3.17 -11.21
CA PRO A 27 7.62 -2.02 -11.37
C PRO A 27 6.31 -2.20 -10.60
N LEU A 28 5.68 -1.08 -10.26
CA LEU A 28 4.33 -1.04 -9.68
C LEU A 28 3.24 -1.46 -10.67
N VAL A 29 3.55 -1.47 -11.97
CA VAL A 29 2.66 -1.91 -13.04
C VAL A 29 3.06 -3.33 -13.48
N PRO A 30 2.29 -4.37 -13.14
CA PRO A 30 2.58 -5.73 -13.59
C PRO A 30 2.46 -5.82 -15.12
N HIS A 31 3.50 -6.29 -15.80
CA HIS A 31 3.52 -6.42 -17.25
C HIS A 31 2.66 -7.60 -17.75
N ASN A 32 2.60 -8.70 -16.99
CA ASN A 32 2.01 -9.97 -17.43
C ASN A 32 0.88 -10.47 -16.52
N ASP A 33 0.25 -9.59 -15.73
CA ASP A 33 -0.88 -9.96 -14.89
C ASP A 33 -2.05 -8.97 -15.09
N PRO A 34 -3.06 -9.30 -15.92
CA PRO A 34 -4.21 -8.44 -16.15
C PRO A 34 -5.17 -8.40 -14.94
N THR A 35 -5.00 -9.29 -13.96
CA THR A 35 -5.87 -9.35 -12.77
C THR A 35 -5.43 -8.38 -11.67
N LEU A 36 -4.19 -7.88 -11.73
CA LEU A 36 -3.65 -6.93 -10.75
C LEU A 36 -3.59 -5.51 -11.29
N LEU A 37 -4.17 -4.59 -10.51
CA LEU A 37 -4.09 -3.16 -10.81
C LEU A 37 -2.67 -2.64 -10.57
N PHE A 38 -2.10 -2.89 -9.39
CA PHE A 38 -0.74 -2.54 -9.02
C PHE A 38 -0.07 -3.69 -8.27
N THR A 39 1.26 -3.72 -8.27
CA THR A 39 2.05 -4.61 -7.42
C THR A 39 1.75 -4.28 -5.95
N ASN A 40 1.22 -5.25 -5.21
CA ASN A 40 0.74 -5.09 -3.84
C ASN A 40 1.55 -5.91 -2.80
N ALA A 41 2.47 -6.75 -3.28
CA ALA A 41 3.32 -7.63 -2.48
C ALA A 41 4.63 -7.98 -3.22
N GLY A 42 5.64 -8.41 -2.47
CA GLY A 42 6.95 -8.85 -2.99
C GLY A 42 6.86 -10.05 -3.94
N MET A 43 5.96 -10.99 -3.65
CA MET A 43 5.79 -12.23 -4.41
C MET A 43 5.26 -12.08 -5.83
N VAL A 44 4.66 -10.93 -6.18
CA VAL A 44 3.95 -10.72 -7.45
C VAL A 44 4.86 -11.01 -8.65
N GLN A 45 6.11 -10.55 -8.60
CA GLN A 45 7.10 -10.77 -9.66
C GLN A 45 7.57 -12.22 -9.77
N PHE A 46 7.35 -13.03 -8.73
CA PHE A 46 7.73 -14.43 -8.66
C PHE A 46 6.54 -15.40 -8.83
N LYS A 47 5.35 -14.90 -9.18
CA LYS A 47 4.14 -15.71 -9.36
C LYS A 47 4.37 -16.95 -10.22
N ASN A 48 5.04 -16.80 -11.36
CA ASN A 48 5.31 -17.91 -12.28
C ASN A 48 6.33 -18.91 -11.73
N VAL A 49 7.20 -18.47 -10.83
CA VAL A 49 8.18 -19.34 -10.17
C VAL A 49 7.47 -20.22 -9.12
N PHE A 50 6.55 -19.63 -8.34
CA PHE A 50 5.73 -20.38 -7.39
C PHE A 50 4.85 -21.44 -8.07
N THR A 51 4.21 -21.09 -9.19
CA THR A 51 3.35 -22.02 -9.93
C THR A 51 4.14 -23.04 -10.77
N GLY A 52 5.46 -22.91 -10.84
CA GLY A 52 6.34 -23.78 -11.62
C GLY A 52 6.32 -23.53 -13.13
N ALA A 53 5.70 -22.44 -13.59
CA ALA A 53 5.72 -22.00 -14.98
C ALA A 53 7.09 -21.41 -15.40
N GLU A 54 7.88 -20.95 -14.42
CA GLU A 54 9.23 -20.43 -14.60
C GLU A 54 10.18 -21.08 -13.58
N SER A 55 11.42 -21.35 -14.00
CA SER A 55 12.47 -21.84 -13.12
C SER A 55 13.59 -20.80 -12.98
N ARG A 56 14.24 -20.77 -11.82
CA ARG A 56 15.41 -19.94 -11.55
C ARG A 56 16.61 -20.81 -11.21
N ASP A 57 17.80 -20.34 -11.54
CA ASP A 57 19.05 -21.02 -11.21
C ASP A 57 19.31 -20.99 -9.70
N ILE A 58 19.02 -19.85 -9.05
CA ILE A 58 19.05 -19.70 -7.60
C ILE A 58 17.61 -19.82 -7.08
N PRO A 59 17.26 -20.89 -6.32
CA PRO A 59 15.90 -21.13 -5.85
C PRO A 59 15.55 -20.30 -4.60
N ARG A 60 16.26 -19.19 -4.37
CA ARG A 60 16.08 -18.27 -3.24
C ARG A 60 16.26 -16.83 -3.71
N ALA A 61 15.40 -15.94 -3.26
CA ALA A 61 15.49 -14.52 -3.59
C ALA A 61 15.19 -13.64 -2.39
N VAL A 62 15.72 -12.42 -2.39
CA VAL A 62 15.37 -11.36 -1.43
C VAL A 62 15.13 -10.05 -2.18
N THR A 63 14.09 -9.31 -1.79
CA THR A 63 13.72 -8.02 -2.40
C THR A 63 13.29 -6.99 -1.36
N ALA A 64 13.39 -5.71 -1.75
CA ALA A 64 12.69 -4.59 -1.12
C ALA A 64 11.68 -4.04 -2.13
N GLN A 65 10.50 -4.67 -2.18
CA GLN A 65 9.51 -4.41 -3.20
C GLN A 65 8.70 -3.14 -2.92
N LYS A 66 8.63 -2.24 -3.91
CA LYS A 66 7.66 -1.13 -3.94
C LYS A 66 6.25 -1.68 -4.08
N CYS A 67 5.34 -1.30 -3.18
CA CYS A 67 3.95 -1.75 -3.18
C CYS A 67 2.98 -0.57 -3.21
N VAL A 68 1.86 -0.71 -3.92
CA VAL A 68 0.74 0.24 -3.86
C VAL A 68 -0.56 -0.48 -3.52
N ARG A 69 -1.23 -0.02 -2.46
CA ARG A 69 -2.56 -0.49 -2.01
C ARG A 69 -3.59 0.63 -2.09
N ALA A 70 -3.95 1.01 -3.31
CA ALA A 70 -4.91 2.09 -3.61
C ALA A 70 -6.06 1.66 -4.53
N GLY A 71 -6.38 0.36 -4.55
CA GLY A 71 -7.45 -0.22 -5.35
C GLY A 71 -7.42 -1.75 -5.41
N GLY A 72 -8.52 -2.36 -5.84
CA GLY A 72 -8.69 -3.82 -5.83
C GLY A 72 -8.96 -4.37 -4.42
N LYS A 73 -8.53 -5.62 -4.18
CA LYS A 73 -8.73 -6.33 -2.89
C LYS A 73 -8.08 -5.64 -1.70
N HIS A 74 -6.91 -5.03 -1.89
CA HIS A 74 -6.18 -4.32 -0.84
C HIS A 74 -6.18 -2.82 -1.13
N ASN A 75 -6.98 -2.07 -0.38
CA ASN A 75 -7.17 -0.64 -0.59
C ASN A 75 -7.13 0.11 0.75
N ASP A 76 -6.01 0.75 1.01
CA ASP A 76 -5.74 1.49 2.25
C ASP A 76 -5.93 3.01 2.09
N LEU A 77 -6.42 3.45 0.93
CA LEU A 77 -6.52 4.87 0.56
C LEU A 77 -7.27 5.72 1.60
N GLU A 78 -8.32 5.18 2.22
CA GLU A 78 -9.11 5.89 3.24
C GLU A 78 -8.48 5.89 4.64
N ASN A 79 -7.51 5.02 4.90
CA ASN A 79 -6.84 4.89 6.20
C ASN A 79 -5.64 5.84 6.35
N VAL A 80 -5.11 6.32 5.22
CA VAL A 80 -3.94 7.21 5.15
C VAL A 80 -4.18 8.52 5.91
N GLY A 81 -3.22 8.90 6.75
CA GLY A 81 -3.29 10.11 7.59
C GLY A 81 -4.15 9.97 8.84
N HIS A 82 -4.99 8.93 8.94
CA HIS A 82 -5.87 8.69 10.09
C HIS A 82 -5.35 7.63 11.05
N THR A 83 -4.62 6.64 10.54
CA THR A 83 -4.00 5.58 11.35
C THR A 83 -2.48 5.74 11.41
N ALA A 84 -1.84 5.11 12.38
CA ALA A 84 -0.39 5.13 12.55
C ALA A 84 0.36 4.24 11.54
N ARG A 85 -0.33 3.33 10.85
CA ARG A 85 0.29 2.18 10.17
C ARG A 85 0.01 2.04 8.68
N HIS A 86 -0.99 2.74 8.14
CA HIS A 86 -1.42 2.57 6.75
C HIS A 86 -0.86 3.66 5.81
N HIS A 87 -0.50 3.20 4.61
CA HIS A 87 0.08 3.97 3.52
C HIS A 87 -0.58 3.54 2.20
N THR A 88 -0.63 4.44 1.21
CA THR A 88 -0.95 3.98 -0.16
C THR A 88 0.26 3.35 -0.82
N PHE A 89 1.45 3.90 -0.60
CA PHE A 89 2.73 3.35 -1.05
C PHE A 89 3.54 2.93 0.17
N PHE A 90 4.09 1.72 0.12
CA PHE A 90 5.01 1.25 1.14
C PHE A 90 6.02 0.29 0.51
N GLU A 91 7.07 -0.04 1.25
CA GLU A 91 8.00 -1.09 0.81
C GLU A 91 7.82 -2.36 1.62
N MET A 92 7.80 -3.48 0.90
CA MET A 92 7.74 -4.81 1.47
C MET A 92 9.10 -5.49 1.34
N LEU A 93 9.75 -5.70 2.47
CA LEU A 93 10.95 -6.50 2.61
C LEU A 93 10.55 -7.98 2.61
N GLY A 94 10.99 -8.74 1.61
CA GLY A 94 10.58 -10.14 1.44
C GLY A 94 11.74 -11.05 1.13
N ASN A 95 11.70 -12.26 1.69
CA ASN A 95 12.58 -13.36 1.32
C ASN A 95 11.75 -14.54 0.81
N PHE A 96 12.23 -15.18 -0.24
CA PHE A 96 11.47 -16.15 -1.02
C PHE A 96 12.26 -17.44 -1.17
N SER A 97 11.59 -18.58 -0.98
CA SER A 97 12.12 -19.92 -1.25
C SER A 97 11.25 -20.59 -2.30
N PHE A 98 11.84 -21.04 -3.40
CA PHE A 98 11.14 -21.66 -4.52
C PHE A 98 11.37 -23.19 -4.52
N GLY A 99 10.74 -23.88 -3.56
CA GLY A 99 10.94 -25.31 -3.35
C GLY A 99 12.34 -25.67 -2.84
N ASP A 100 12.96 -24.79 -2.06
CA ASP A 100 14.24 -25.02 -1.37
C ASP A 100 13.99 -25.35 0.12
N TYR A 101 13.95 -24.33 0.98
CA TYR A 101 13.65 -24.47 2.40
C TYR A 101 12.18 -24.15 2.67
N PHE A 102 11.66 -24.58 3.83
CA PHE A 102 10.26 -24.37 4.20
C PHE A 102 10.11 -23.78 5.61
N LYS A 103 9.10 -24.21 6.39
CA LYS A 103 8.67 -23.53 7.63
C LYS A 103 9.77 -23.36 8.67
N ASP A 104 10.54 -24.40 8.97
CA ASP A 104 11.59 -24.39 9.98
C ASP A 104 12.65 -23.31 9.70
N ASN A 105 13.25 -23.34 8.52
CA ASN A 105 14.26 -22.37 8.11
C ASN A 105 13.66 -20.97 7.92
N ALA A 106 12.43 -20.84 7.42
CA ALA A 106 11.77 -19.55 7.29
C ALA A 106 11.60 -18.86 8.65
N ILE A 107 11.12 -19.62 9.64
CA ILE A 107 10.96 -19.16 11.03
C ILE A 107 12.32 -18.83 11.65
N GLU A 108 13.34 -19.69 11.45
CA GLU A 108 14.69 -19.46 11.96
C GLU A 108 15.32 -18.18 11.39
N LEU A 109 15.25 -17.99 10.07
CA LEU A 109 15.81 -16.82 9.40
C LEU A 109 15.12 -15.53 9.86
N ALA A 110 13.78 -15.54 9.94
CA ALA A 110 13.03 -14.37 10.38
C ALA A 110 13.31 -14.03 11.85
N TRP A 111 13.28 -15.04 12.73
CA TRP A 111 13.51 -14.84 14.16
C TRP A 111 14.93 -14.37 14.47
N ASN A 112 15.93 -14.93 13.78
CA ASN A 112 17.32 -14.49 13.92
C ASN A 112 17.51 -13.05 13.46
N LEU A 113 16.93 -12.64 12.33
CA LEU A 113 17.01 -11.24 11.87
C LEU A 113 16.43 -10.29 12.91
N ILE A 114 15.18 -10.51 13.35
CA ILE A 114 14.54 -9.54 14.24
C ILE A 114 15.13 -9.54 15.66
N THR A 115 15.61 -10.68 16.19
CA THR A 115 16.08 -10.75 17.58
C THR A 115 17.60 -10.63 17.74
N LYS A 116 18.40 -11.00 16.74
CA LYS A 116 19.86 -10.93 16.80
C LYS A 116 20.40 -9.72 16.04
N GLU A 117 20.02 -9.57 14.77
CA GLU A 117 20.52 -8.46 13.93
C GLU A 117 19.87 -7.13 14.31
N PHE A 118 18.54 -7.11 14.42
CA PHE A 118 17.79 -5.93 14.85
C PHE A 118 17.66 -5.79 16.38
N GLY A 119 17.95 -6.85 17.13
CA GLY A 119 18.01 -6.79 18.59
C GLY A 119 16.66 -6.51 19.27
N LEU A 120 15.54 -6.86 18.63
CA LEU A 120 14.22 -6.66 19.24
C LEU A 120 14.07 -7.52 20.51
N PRO A 121 13.50 -6.95 21.58
CA PRO A 121 13.27 -7.66 22.84
C PRO A 121 12.25 -8.79 22.65
N LYS A 122 12.66 -10.03 22.93
CA LYS A 122 11.85 -11.23 22.73
C LYS A 122 10.53 -11.22 23.51
N ASP A 123 10.50 -10.60 24.68
CA ASP A 123 9.32 -10.49 25.54
C ASP A 123 8.20 -9.61 24.95
N LYS A 124 8.56 -8.75 23.98
CA LYS A 124 7.64 -7.90 23.20
C LYS A 124 7.11 -8.58 21.95
N LEU A 125 7.59 -9.77 21.61
CA LEU A 125 7.20 -10.47 20.39
C LEU A 125 6.19 -11.57 20.71
N LEU A 126 5.18 -11.68 19.85
CA LEU A 126 4.27 -12.81 19.80
C LEU A 126 4.03 -13.19 18.34
N VAL A 127 3.47 -14.37 18.11
CA VAL A 127 3.19 -14.85 16.76
C VAL A 127 1.77 -15.37 16.64
N THR A 128 1.20 -15.25 15.45
CA THR A 128 -0.02 -15.94 15.04
C THR A 128 0.32 -17.09 14.10
N ILE A 129 -0.50 -18.13 14.10
CA ILE A 129 -0.46 -19.23 13.15
C ILE A 129 -1.86 -19.55 12.68
N TYR A 130 -1.98 -20.16 11.50
CA TYR A 130 -3.25 -20.73 11.07
C TYR A 130 -3.69 -21.84 12.04
N HIS A 131 -4.98 -21.88 12.36
CA HIS A 131 -5.48 -22.61 13.53
C HIS A 131 -5.13 -24.11 13.60
N ASP A 132 -4.96 -24.78 12.45
CA ASP A 132 -4.62 -26.20 12.31
C ASP A 132 -3.14 -26.44 11.91
N ASP A 133 -2.31 -25.40 11.85
CA ASP A 133 -0.87 -25.52 11.53
C ASP A 133 -0.02 -25.85 12.77
N ASP A 134 -0.18 -27.09 13.26
CA ASP A 134 0.58 -27.60 14.43
C ASP A 134 2.09 -27.63 14.21
N GLU A 135 2.52 -27.78 12.95
CA GLU A 135 3.92 -27.80 12.58
C GLU A 135 4.57 -26.43 12.83
N ALA A 136 3.92 -25.33 12.41
CA ALA A 136 4.38 -23.98 12.69
C ALA A 136 4.47 -23.71 14.20
N ALA A 137 3.47 -24.16 14.99
CA ALA A 137 3.50 -24.03 16.46
C ALA A 137 4.73 -24.71 17.07
N GLN A 138 5.05 -25.93 16.63
CA GLN A 138 6.19 -26.68 17.12
C GLN A 138 7.52 -26.00 16.77
N PHE A 139 7.63 -25.45 15.56
CA PHE A 139 8.83 -24.72 15.15
C PHE A 139 9.02 -23.42 15.94
N TRP A 140 7.97 -22.64 16.18
CA TRP A 140 8.05 -21.44 17.04
C TRP A 140 8.50 -21.78 18.46
N LYS A 141 7.98 -22.86 19.06
CA LYS A 141 8.45 -23.32 20.38
C LYS A 141 9.93 -23.72 20.35
N LYS A 142 10.35 -24.48 19.34
CA LYS A 142 11.71 -25.03 19.25
C LYS A 142 12.75 -23.96 18.92
N ILE A 143 12.46 -23.09 17.97
CA ILE A 143 13.42 -22.14 17.38
C ILE A 143 13.41 -20.83 18.17
N ALA A 144 12.22 -20.28 18.43
CA ALA A 144 12.09 -19.00 19.11
C ALA A 144 12.03 -19.13 20.64
N GLY A 145 11.66 -20.31 21.15
CA GLY A 145 11.46 -20.53 22.59
C GLY A 145 10.18 -19.89 23.11
N LEU A 146 9.21 -19.61 22.22
CA LEU A 146 7.96 -18.95 22.60
C LEU A 146 7.07 -19.89 23.41
N PRO A 147 6.50 -19.42 24.54
CA PRO A 147 5.49 -20.17 25.28
C PRO A 147 4.15 -20.20 24.53
N ASP A 148 3.25 -21.11 24.95
CA ASP A 148 1.94 -21.30 24.29
C ASP A 148 1.06 -20.06 24.26
N ASP A 149 1.11 -19.21 25.29
CA ASP A 149 0.36 -17.95 25.37
C ASP A 149 0.88 -16.85 24.44
N ARG A 150 2.03 -17.05 23.80
CA ARG A 150 2.62 -16.18 22.77
C ARG A 150 2.47 -16.73 21.35
N ILE A 151 1.82 -17.89 21.18
CA ILE A 151 1.54 -18.52 19.89
C ILE A 151 0.02 -18.61 19.71
N ILE A 152 -0.56 -17.63 19.03
CA ILE A 152 -2.00 -17.48 18.90
C ILE A 152 -2.49 -18.21 17.64
N ARG A 153 -3.57 -18.98 17.77
CA ARG A 153 -4.18 -19.73 16.65
C ARG A 153 -5.37 -18.97 16.09
N ILE A 154 -5.32 -18.67 14.79
CA ILE A 154 -6.35 -17.88 14.09
C ILE A 154 -6.91 -18.71 12.93
N ALA A 155 -8.24 -18.83 12.87
CA ALA A 155 -8.94 -19.66 11.87
C ALA A 155 -9.45 -18.85 10.67
N THR A 156 -9.36 -17.52 10.73
CA THR A 156 -9.82 -16.60 9.70
C THR A 156 -8.79 -16.45 8.57
N SER A 157 -9.12 -15.61 7.59
CA SER A 157 -8.23 -15.27 6.48
C SER A 157 -6.96 -14.53 6.91
N ASP A 158 -6.87 -14.04 8.14
CA ASP A 158 -5.69 -13.30 8.63
C ASP A 158 -4.45 -14.20 8.63
N ASN A 159 -4.63 -15.49 8.95
CA ASN A 159 -3.57 -16.50 8.85
C ASN A 159 -3.71 -17.41 7.62
N PHE A 160 -4.49 -17.02 6.61
CA PHE A 160 -4.54 -17.68 5.30
C PHE A 160 -4.39 -16.66 4.18
N TRP A 161 -3.16 -16.49 3.71
CA TRP A 161 -2.83 -15.45 2.74
C TRP A 161 -3.14 -15.89 1.30
N SER A 162 -3.67 -14.97 0.50
CA SER A 162 -3.89 -15.16 -0.94
C SER A 162 -3.62 -13.87 -1.72
N MET A 163 -2.86 -13.99 -2.81
CA MET A 163 -2.44 -12.91 -3.71
C MET A 163 -3.62 -12.08 -4.25
N GLY A 164 -4.72 -12.75 -4.52
CA GLY A 164 -5.95 -12.19 -5.06
C GLY A 164 -7.08 -13.21 -4.98
N ASP A 165 -8.04 -13.12 -5.89
CA ASP A 165 -9.10 -14.13 -6.05
C ASP A 165 -8.58 -15.42 -6.70
N VAL A 166 -7.47 -15.29 -7.45
CA VAL A 166 -6.73 -16.39 -8.09
C VAL A 166 -5.22 -16.21 -7.89
N GLY A 167 -4.46 -17.29 -7.92
CA GLY A 167 -3.00 -17.29 -7.78
C GLY A 167 -2.49 -18.06 -6.55
N PRO A 168 -1.18 -18.01 -6.28
CA PRO A 168 -0.57 -18.71 -5.14
C PRO A 168 -1.14 -18.25 -3.79
N CYS A 169 -1.35 -19.21 -2.89
CA CYS A 169 -1.88 -18.99 -1.55
C CYS A 169 -1.45 -20.09 -0.56
N GLY A 170 -1.66 -19.87 0.73
CA GLY A 170 -1.32 -20.83 1.77
C GLY A 170 -1.57 -20.32 3.19
N PRO A 171 -1.49 -21.21 4.19
CA PRO A 171 -1.46 -20.79 5.59
C PRO A 171 -0.22 -19.92 5.84
N CYS A 172 -0.33 -18.99 6.77
CA CYS A 172 0.77 -18.11 7.14
C CYS A 172 0.90 -17.96 8.65
N SER A 173 2.07 -17.49 9.06
CA SER A 173 2.37 -17.14 10.43
C SER A 173 2.89 -15.71 10.48
N GLU A 174 2.34 -14.89 11.35
CA GLU A 174 2.68 -13.48 11.43
C GLU A 174 3.36 -13.17 12.77
N ILE A 175 4.34 -12.28 12.73
CA ILE A 175 5.07 -11.79 13.91
C ILE A 175 4.51 -10.42 14.27
N PHE A 176 4.15 -10.25 15.55
CA PHE A 176 3.66 -8.99 16.10
C PHE A 176 4.61 -8.42 17.14
N TYR A 177 4.67 -7.09 17.23
CA TYR A 177 5.40 -6.35 18.24
C TYR A 177 4.46 -5.60 19.19
N ASP A 178 4.63 -5.78 20.50
CA ASP A 178 3.90 -5.07 21.56
C ASP A 178 4.56 -3.71 21.88
N HIS A 179 3.99 -2.63 21.38
CA HIS A 179 4.46 -1.28 21.67
C HIS A 179 4.29 -0.87 23.15
N GLY A 180 3.45 -1.56 23.92
CA GLY A 180 3.25 -1.34 25.35
C GLY A 180 1.82 -0.95 25.72
N ASP A 181 1.52 -1.08 27.01
CA ASP A 181 0.21 -0.85 27.63
C ASP A 181 -0.31 0.60 27.56
N HIS A 182 0.59 1.57 27.33
CA HIS A 182 0.23 2.97 27.11
C HIS A 182 -0.49 3.22 25.77
N ILE A 183 -0.52 2.22 24.87
CA ILE A 183 -1.23 2.28 23.60
C ILE A 183 -2.46 1.38 23.67
N PRO A 184 -3.66 1.87 23.30
CA PRO A 184 -4.86 1.04 23.24
C PRO A 184 -4.75 -0.09 22.20
N GLY A 185 -5.28 -1.26 22.53
CA GLY A 185 -5.36 -2.42 21.66
C GLY A 185 -4.99 -3.72 22.37
N GLY A 186 -5.57 -4.81 21.92
CA GLY A 186 -5.34 -6.16 22.41
C GLY A 186 -4.47 -6.97 21.45
N PRO A 187 -4.00 -8.16 21.88
CA PRO A 187 -3.26 -9.05 20.99
C PRO A 187 -4.15 -9.55 19.83
N PRO A 188 -3.58 -10.09 18.75
CA PRO A 188 -4.35 -10.72 17.68
C PRO A 188 -5.31 -11.79 18.22
N GLY A 189 -6.50 -11.90 17.63
CA GLY A 189 -7.60 -12.75 18.05
C GLY A 189 -8.44 -12.23 19.21
N SER A 190 -8.12 -11.05 19.76
CA SER A 190 -8.88 -10.42 20.84
C SER A 190 -9.93 -9.44 20.31
N PRO A 191 -10.97 -9.07 21.10
CA PRO A 191 -12.01 -8.13 20.67
C PRO A 191 -11.49 -6.73 20.29
N ASP A 192 -10.30 -6.36 20.75
CA ASP A 192 -9.64 -5.07 20.52
C ASP A 192 -8.34 -5.19 19.69
N GLU A 193 -8.22 -6.26 18.88
CA GLU A 193 -7.06 -6.53 18.01
C GLU A 193 -6.76 -5.44 16.97
N ASP A 194 -7.78 -4.69 16.53
CA ASP A 194 -7.65 -3.62 15.52
C ASP A 194 -6.89 -2.38 16.02
N GLY A 195 -6.60 -2.33 17.32
CA GLY A 195 -5.85 -1.26 17.97
C GLY A 195 -4.39 -1.17 17.48
N ASP A 196 -3.70 -0.11 17.86
CA ASP A 196 -2.34 0.14 17.40
C ASP A 196 -1.25 -0.41 18.36
N ARG A 197 -1.62 -1.11 19.44
CA ARG A 197 -0.64 -1.65 20.40
C ARG A 197 0.20 -2.79 19.83
N PHE A 198 -0.47 -3.80 19.25
CA PHE A 198 0.18 -4.97 18.68
C PHE A 198 0.24 -4.81 17.16
N ILE A 199 1.40 -4.42 16.65
CA ILE A 199 1.58 -4.20 15.22
C ILE A 199 2.16 -5.45 14.58
N GLU A 200 1.49 -5.94 13.54
CA GLU A 200 2.01 -6.96 12.63
C GLU A 200 3.24 -6.39 11.91
N ILE A 201 4.41 -7.00 12.13
CA ILE A 201 5.67 -6.54 11.54
C ILE A 201 6.10 -7.40 10.35
N TRP A 202 5.81 -8.70 10.36
CA TRP A 202 6.29 -9.63 9.33
C TRP A 202 5.35 -10.82 9.17
N ASN A 203 4.86 -11.03 7.96
CA ASN A 203 4.07 -12.21 7.59
C ASN A 203 4.95 -13.24 6.85
N LEU A 204 4.91 -14.50 7.30
CA LEU A 204 5.58 -15.66 6.71
C LEU A 204 4.52 -16.59 6.10
N VAL A 205 4.36 -16.54 4.78
CA VAL A 205 3.39 -17.35 4.03
C VAL A 205 4.02 -18.65 3.57
N PHE A 206 3.40 -19.76 3.99
CA PHE A 206 3.80 -21.11 3.60
C PHE A 206 3.01 -21.49 2.34
N MET A 207 3.50 -21.05 1.19
CA MET A 207 2.85 -21.27 -0.10
C MET A 207 2.70 -22.76 -0.39
N GLN A 208 1.45 -23.24 -0.42
CA GLN A 208 1.12 -24.65 -0.61
C GLN A 208 0.16 -24.87 -1.77
N TYR A 209 -0.59 -23.83 -2.16
CA TYR A 209 -1.69 -23.96 -3.09
C TYR A 209 -1.69 -22.86 -4.16
N GLU A 210 -2.40 -23.12 -5.24
CA GLU A 210 -2.82 -22.12 -6.21
C GLU A 210 -4.35 -22.11 -6.28
N GLN A 211 -4.96 -20.97 -6.01
CA GLN A 211 -6.37 -20.74 -6.21
C GLN A 211 -6.63 -20.52 -7.71
N LYS A 212 -7.38 -21.43 -8.35
CA LYS A 212 -7.71 -21.35 -9.78
C LYS A 212 -9.04 -20.65 -10.03
N SER A 213 -9.99 -20.76 -9.09
CA SER A 213 -11.31 -20.11 -9.09
C SER A 213 -11.87 -20.12 -7.67
N ALA A 214 -13.05 -19.54 -7.41
CA ALA A 214 -13.67 -19.55 -6.08
C ALA A 214 -13.79 -20.96 -5.47
N ASP A 215 -14.09 -21.97 -6.30
CA ASP A 215 -14.36 -23.34 -5.84
C ASP A 215 -13.19 -24.31 -6.07
N THR A 216 -12.12 -23.88 -6.74
CA THR A 216 -11.01 -24.77 -7.14
C THR A 216 -9.67 -24.27 -6.64
N ARG A 217 -9.07 -25.09 -5.77
CA ARG A 217 -7.71 -24.92 -5.24
C ARG A 217 -6.91 -26.18 -5.54
N VAL A 218 -5.71 -26.01 -6.08
CA VAL A 218 -4.78 -27.11 -6.39
C VAL A 218 -3.49 -26.94 -5.62
N SER A 219 -2.80 -28.04 -5.31
CA SER A 219 -1.47 -27.96 -4.68
C SER A 219 -0.45 -27.37 -5.65
N LEU A 220 0.45 -26.53 -5.13
CA LEU A 220 1.62 -26.09 -5.89
C LEU A 220 2.55 -27.27 -6.17
N PRO A 221 3.32 -27.25 -7.27
CA PRO A 221 4.26 -28.33 -7.58
C PRO A 221 5.31 -28.54 -6.49
N ARG A 222 5.71 -27.45 -5.81
CA ARG A 222 6.69 -27.45 -4.73
C ARG A 222 6.25 -26.47 -3.64
N PRO A 223 6.03 -26.92 -2.39
CA PRO A 223 5.81 -26.01 -1.27
C PRO A 223 6.95 -24.99 -1.19
N SER A 224 6.60 -23.74 -0.95
CA SER A 224 7.50 -22.60 -1.12
C SER A 224 7.28 -21.56 -0.01
N ILE A 225 8.21 -20.63 0.15
CA ILE A 225 8.11 -19.55 1.15
C ILE A 225 7.99 -18.21 0.45
N ASP A 226 7.04 -17.42 0.92
CA ASP A 226 6.90 -16.00 0.64
C ASP A 226 6.85 -15.28 1.97
N THR A 227 7.61 -14.21 2.15
CA THR A 227 7.50 -13.36 3.35
C THR A 227 7.37 -11.90 2.97
N GLY A 228 6.75 -11.13 3.86
CA GLY A 228 6.58 -9.69 3.70
C GLY A 228 6.62 -8.95 5.03
N MET A 229 7.60 -8.08 5.19
CA MET A 229 7.72 -7.14 6.30
C MET A 229 7.58 -5.70 5.77
N GLY A 230 6.66 -4.92 6.33
CA GLY A 230 6.52 -3.50 5.97
C GLY A 230 7.68 -2.69 6.54
N ILE A 231 8.52 -2.09 5.69
CA ILE A 231 9.74 -1.41 6.15
C ILE A 231 9.43 -0.25 7.11
N GLU A 232 8.34 0.47 6.89
CA GLU A 232 7.96 1.62 7.71
C GLU A 232 7.57 1.18 9.12
N ARG A 233 6.94 0.01 9.26
CA ARG A 233 6.53 -0.55 10.56
C ARG A 233 7.75 -0.97 11.37
N ILE A 234 8.67 -1.72 10.77
CA ILE A 234 9.90 -2.12 11.45
C ILE A 234 10.81 -0.91 11.72
N ALA A 235 10.84 0.08 10.82
CA ALA A 235 11.57 1.33 11.05
C ALA A 235 11.02 2.12 12.23
N ALA A 236 9.70 2.20 12.40
CA ALA A 236 9.11 2.84 13.58
C ALA A 236 9.65 2.20 14.86
N ILE A 237 9.63 0.87 14.95
CA ILE A 237 10.13 0.14 16.12
C ILE A 237 11.63 0.38 16.33
N MET A 238 12.45 0.24 15.29
CA MET A 238 13.91 0.43 15.36
C MET A 238 14.32 1.86 15.69
N GLN A 239 13.43 2.83 15.48
CA GLN A 239 13.62 4.24 15.79
C GLN A 239 12.94 4.63 17.12
N GLY A 240 12.43 3.66 17.89
CA GLY A 240 11.75 3.92 19.16
C GLY A 240 10.46 4.73 19.00
N LYS A 241 9.81 4.60 17.84
CA LYS A 241 8.55 5.23 17.47
C LYS A 241 7.44 4.18 17.44
N HIS A 242 6.21 4.68 17.46
CA HIS A 242 4.99 3.90 17.28
C HIS A 242 4.33 4.20 15.94
N ASP A 243 4.37 5.46 15.54
CA ASP A 243 3.73 5.96 14.34
C ASP A 243 4.67 5.87 13.13
N ASN A 244 4.25 5.24 12.04
CA ASN A 244 5.04 5.16 10.81
C ASN A 244 5.36 6.56 10.25
N TYR A 245 4.53 7.56 10.52
CA TYR A 245 4.77 8.94 10.08
C TYR A 245 5.87 9.64 10.89
N ASP A 246 6.32 9.04 12.00
CA ASP A 246 7.39 9.58 12.86
C ASP A 246 8.79 9.04 12.50
N ILE A 247 8.88 8.15 11.51
CA ILE A 247 10.18 7.66 11.02
C ILE A 247 10.93 8.74 10.24
N ASP A 248 12.25 8.63 10.20
CA ASP A 248 13.16 9.55 9.50
C ASP A 248 12.72 9.91 8.06
N LEU A 249 12.38 8.90 7.25
CA LEU A 249 11.89 9.10 5.87
C LEU A 249 10.63 9.98 5.85
N MET A 250 9.63 9.65 6.65
CA MET A 250 8.34 10.34 6.63
C MET A 250 8.46 11.74 7.23
N GLN A 251 9.18 11.88 8.35
CA GLN A 251 9.43 13.18 8.97
C GLN A 251 10.15 14.14 8.01
N HIS A 252 11.08 13.65 7.18
CA HIS A 252 11.73 14.49 6.18
C HIS A 252 10.74 15.00 5.12
N LEU A 253 9.84 14.14 4.63
CA LEU A 253 8.83 14.52 3.64
C LEU A 253 7.75 15.45 4.23
N ILE A 254 7.33 15.18 5.46
CA ILE A 254 6.36 15.99 6.21
C ILE A 254 6.97 17.38 6.49
N ALA A 255 8.23 17.46 6.90
CA ALA A 255 8.92 18.73 7.10
C ALA A 255 9.03 19.54 5.79
N SER A 256 9.39 18.90 4.68
CA SER A 256 9.39 19.54 3.36
C SER A 256 8.01 20.08 2.98
N SER A 257 6.94 19.33 3.26
CA SER A 257 5.55 19.78 3.07
C SER A 257 5.24 21.02 3.92
N ALA A 258 5.60 21.01 5.21
CA ALA A 258 5.40 22.12 6.13
C ALA A 258 6.14 23.39 5.68
N ASP A 259 7.41 23.25 5.30
CA ASP A 259 8.27 24.35 4.86
C ASP A 259 7.74 24.99 3.57
N HIS A 260 7.40 24.18 2.56
CA HIS A 260 6.88 24.69 1.29
C HIS A 260 5.46 25.24 1.38
N ALA A 261 4.63 24.73 2.30
CA ALA A 261 3.29 25.24 2.58
C ALA A 261 3.31 26.48 3.47
N ASN A 262 4.41 26.72 4.20
CA ASN A 262 4.49 27.69 5.30
C ASN A 262 3.38 27.46 6.34
N VAL A 263 3.19 26.20 6.72
CA VAL A 263 2.20 25.75 7.71
C VAL A 263 2.90 24.88 8.75
N ALA A 264 2.57 25.08 10.02
CA ALA A 264 3.22 24.36 11.12
C ALA A 264 2.98 22.85 11.04
N ILE A 265 4.07 22.08 11.19
CA ILE A 265 4.09 20.61 11.10
C ILE A 265 3.12 19.94 12.09
N ASP A 266 3.09 20.42 13.33
CA ASP A 266 2.25 19.90 14.43
C ASP A 266 0.98 20.72 14.67
N GLY A 267 0.58 21.54 13.70
CA GLY A 267 -0.59 22.41 13.79
C GLY A 267 -1.91 21.69 13.45
N ALA A 268 -2.95 22.50 13.21
CA ALA A 268 -4.29 22.02 12.81
C ALA A 268 -4.29 21.17 11.52
N HIS A 269 -3.23 21.25 10.72
CA HIS A 269 -3.08 20.55 9.44
C HIS A 269 -2.10 19.36 9.49
N LYS A 270 -1.72 18.84 10.67
CA LYS A 270 -0.78 17.70 10.78
C LYS A 270 -1.16 16.52 9.87
N VAL A 271 -2.45 16.20 9.81
CA VAL A 271 -2.99 15.10 8.98
C VAL A 271 -2.78 15.38 7.48
N SER A 272 -2.89 16.65 7.07
CA SER A 272 -2.68 17.04 5.68
C SER A 272 -1.23 16.83 5.25
N HIS A 273 -0.26 17.15 6.10
CA HIS A 273 1.15 16.86 5.81
C HIS A 273 1.42 15.36 5.68
N ARG A 274 0.80 14.53 6.54
CA ARG A 274 0.89 13.05 6.44
C ARG A 274 0.35 12.52 5.13
N VAL A 275 -0.86 12.95 4.74
CA VAL A 275 -1.50 12.54 3.48
C VAL A 275 -0.66 12.98 2.27
N ILE A 276 -0.15 14.22 2.29
CA ILE A 276 0.70 14.73 1.20
C ILE A 276 1.99 13.92 1.09
N ALA A 277 2.67 13.63 2.20
CA ALA A 277 3.90 12.84 2.20
C ALA A 277 3.69 11.43 1.63
N ASP A 278 2.63 10.74 2.06
CA ASP A 278 2.28 9.41 1.54
C ASP A 278 1.94 9.45 0.04
N HIS A 279 1.02 10.33 -0.35
CA HIS A 279 0.55 10.41 -1.73
C HIS A 279 1.62 10.94 -2.71
N LEU A 280 2.58 11.72 -2.23
CA LEU A 280 3.78 12.10 -3.00
C LEU A 280 4.56 10.85 -3.41
N ARG A 281 4.80 9.91 -2.48
CA ARG A 281 5.51 8.64 -2.76
C ARG A 281 4.77 7.85 -3.84
N SER A 282 3.49 7.55 -3.61
CA SER A 282 2.65 6.82 -4.57
C SER A 282 2.64 7.47 -5.95
N SER A 283 2.41 8.78 -6.01
CA SER A 283 2.30 9.49 -7.28
C SER A 283 3.61 9.46 -8.06
N CYS A 284 4.73 9.75 -7.39
CA CYS A 284 6.04 9.78 -8.02
C CYS A 284 6.47 8.41 -8.53
N PHE A 285 6.35 7.35 -7.73
CA PHE A 285 6.71 6.00 -8.17
C PHE A 285 5.84 5.50 -9.31
N LEU A 286 4.53 5.77 -9.28
CA LEU A 286 3.64 5.41 -10.38
C LEU A 286 4.03 6.14 -11.68
N ILE A 287 4.37 7.43 -11.61
CA ILE A 287 4.85 8.19 -12.77
C ILE A 287 6.20 7.65 -13.26
N ALA A 288 7.13 7.35 -12.35
CA ALA A 288 8.45 6.79 -12.68
C ALA A 288 8.34 5.42 -13.39
N ASP A 289 7.32 4.62 -13.02
CA ASP A 289 7.00 3.34 -13.66
C ASP A 289 6.06 3.49 -14.90
N GLY A 290 5.86 4.73 -15.38
CA GLY A 290 5.21 5.02 -16.66
C GLY A 290 3.70 5.26 -16.63
N VAL A 291 3.08 5.37 -15.45
CA VAL A 291 1.65 5.70 -15.32
C VAL A 291 1.45 7.21 -15.48
N LEU A 292 0.57 7.61 -16.40
CA LEU A 292 0.18 9.01 -16.60
C LEU A 292 -1.25 9.26 -16.08
N PRO A 293 -1.55 10.45 -15.53
CA PRO A 293 -2.91 10.79 -15.07
C PRO A 293 -3.94 10.71 -16.21
N SER A 294 -5.02 9.95 -16.01
CA SER A 294 -6.09 9.76 -16.99
C SER A 294 -7.46 9.63 -16.31
N ASN A 295 -8.52 9.40 -17.08
CA ASN A 295 -9.88 9.17 -16.55
C ASN A 295 -10.25 7.69 -16.43
N GLU A 296 -9.36 6.77 -16.80
CA GLU A 296 -9.62 5.33 -16.78
C GLU A 296 -8.43 4.50 -16.27
N GLY A 297 -8.71 3.30 -15.77
CA GLY A 297 -7.70 2.32 -15.36
C GLY A 297 -6.70 2.86 -14.32
N ARG A 298 -5.42 2.49 -14.49
CA ARG A 298 -4.33 2.88 -13.58
C ARG A 298 -4.12 4.40 -13.52
N GLY A 299 -4.25 5.07 -14.66
CA GLY A 299 -4.10 6.53 -14.74
C GLY A 299 -5.18 7.28 -13.99
N TYR A 300 -6.39 6.73 -13.88
CA TYR A 300 -7.43 7.26 -13.01
C TYR A 300 -7.03 7.16 -11.54
N VAL A 301 -6.54 6.00 -11.08
CA VAL A 301 -6.12 5.87 -9.68
C VAL A 301 -4.98 6.82 -9.33
N LEU A 302 -3.98 6.96 -10.19
CA LEU A 302 -2.94 7.98 -10.02
C LEU A 302 -3.55 9.39 -9.90
N ARG A 303 -4.46 9.77 -10.81
CA ARG A 303 -5.16 11.06 -10.76
C ARG A 303 -5.90 11.27 -9.44
N ARG A 304 -6.55 10.23 -8.89
CA ARG A 304 -7.26 10.31 -7.60
C ARG A 304 -6.31 10.59 -6.43
N ILE A 305 -5.23 9.82 -6.32
CA ILE A 305 -4.20 9.99 -5.28
C ILE A 305 -3.61 11.40 -5.35
N MET A 306 -3.22 11.84 -6.54
CA MET A 306 -2.69 13.19 -6.78
C MET A 306 -3.68 14.26 -6.33
N ARG A 307 -4.93 14.19 -6.77
CA ARG A 307 -5.95 15.21 -6.45
C ARG A 307 -6.33 15.24 -4.97
N ARG A 308 -6.29 14.10 -4.27
CA ARG A 308 -6.49 14.07 -2.80
C ARG A 308 -5.37 14.83 -2.09
N ALA A 309 -4.11 14.61 -2.46
CA ALA A 309 -2.98 15.36 -1.89
C ALA A 309 -3.08 16.87 -2.19
N MET A 310 -3.43 17.22 -3.43
CA MET A 310 -3.62 18.62 -3.86
C MET A 310 -4.77 19.31 -3.11
N ARG A 311 -5.84 18.57 -2.77
CA ARG A 311 -6.92 19.09 -1.91
C ARG A 311 -6.42 19.39 -0.50
N HIS A 312 -5.57 18.53 0.07
CA HIS A 312 -4.95 18.81 1.36
C HIS A 312 -4.04 20.04 1.29
N ALA A 313 -3.28 20.23 0.22
CA ALA A 313 -2.51 21.45 -0.01
C ALA A 313 -3.43 22.69 -0.06
N HIS A 314 -4.57 22.58 -0.75
CA HIS A 314 -5.58 23.64 -0.80
C HIS A 314 -6.19 23.95 0.58
N GLN A 315 -6.51 22.93 1.38
CA GLN A 315 -7.04 23.09 2.75
C GLN A 315 -6.05 23.81 3.68
N MET A 316 -4.74 23.66 3.43
CA MET A 316 -3.69 24.39 4.13
C MET A 316 -3.52 25.84 3.64
N GLY A 317 -4.29 26.27 2.64
CA GLY A 317 -4.23 27.63 2.09
C GLY A 317 -3.15 27.84 1.02
N CYS A 318 -2.57 26.76 0.47
CA CYS A 318 -1.55 26.87 -0.58
C CYS A 318 -2.15 27.49 -1.85
N ARG A 319 -1.63 28.66 -2.25
CA ARG A 319 -2.06 29.33 -3.49
C ARG A 319 -1.26 28.84 -4.70
N GLU A 320 0.02 28.60 -4.56
CA GLU A 320 0.84 28.08 -5.66
C GLU A 320 0.85 26.54 -5.60
N PRO A 321 0.95 25.84 -6.75
CA PRO A 321 1.11 24.39 -6.78
C PRO A 321 2.24 23.92 -5.84
N LEU A 322 1.93 22.98 -4.95
CA LEU A 322 2.81 22.50 -3.89
C LEU A 322 3.51 21.19 -4.26
N MET A 323 2.79 20.23 -4.84
CA MET A 323 3.23 18.82 -4.92
C MET A 323 4.56 18.66 -5.67
N HIS A 324 4.72 19.36 -6.79
CA HIS A 324 5.94 19.29 -7.59
C HIS A 324 7.19 19.81 -6.85
N LYS A 325 7.04 20.69 -5.86
CA LYS A 325 8.16 21.22 -5.06
C LYS A 325 8.74 20.19 -4.10
N LEU A 326 7.97 19.15 -3.78
CA LEU A 326 8.35 18.10 -2.85
C LEU A 326 9.13 16.96 -3.52
N VAL A 327 9.14 16.89 -4.86
CA VAL A 327 9.82 15.84 -5.64
C VAL A 327 11.31 15.73 -5.28
N PRO A 328 12.09 16.83 -5.19
CA PRO A 328 13.50 16.73 -4.82
C PRO A 328 13.73 16.12 -3.44
N SER A 329 12.86 16.39 -2.46
CA SER A 329 12.93 15.77 -1.13
C SER A 329 12.70 14.25 -1.22
N LEU A 330 11.73 13.80 -2.03
CA LEU A 330 11.51 12.37 -2.24
C LEU A 330 12.72 11.70 -2.91
N VAL A 331 13.24 12.30 -3.98
CA VAL A 331 14.43 11.78 -4.69
C VAL A 331 15.63 11.71 -3.74
N GLY A 332 15.83 12.73 -2.90
CA GLY A 332 16.90 12.74 -1.89
C GLY A 332 16.79 11.61 -0.86
N GLN A 333 15.57 11.23 -0.47
CA GLN A 333 15.37 10.17 0.52
C GLN A 333 15.42 8.75 -0.07
N MET A 334 14.91 8.56 -1.29
CA MET A 334 14.65 7.22 -1.86
C MET A 334 15.41 6.91 -3.16
N GLY A 335 15.93 7.93 -3.86
CA GLY A 335 16.62 7.79 -5.14
C GLY A 335 17.96 7.04 -5.06
N GLY A 336 18.54 6.93 -3.86
CA GLY A 336 19.73 6.12 -3.62
C GLY A 336 19.53 4.64 -3.95
N HIS A 337 18.39 4.07 -3.56
CA HIS A 337 18.01 2.68 -3.85
C HIS A 337 17.17 2.57 -5.13
N TYR A 338 16.22 3.49 -5.33
CA TYR A 338 15.30 3.49 -6.46
C TYR A 338 15.72 4.50 -7.53
N LYS A 339 16.67 4.09 -8.38
CA LYS A 339 17.28 4.95 -9.41
C LYS A 339 16.32 5.46 -10.48
N GLU A 340 15.17 4.80 -10.65
CA GLU A 340 14.07 5.27 -11.47
C GLU A 340 13.53 6.64 -11.04
N LEU A 341 13.58 6.99 -9.74
CA LEU A 341 13.16 8.31 -9.27
C LEU A 341 14.10 9.40 -9.77
N GLU A 342 15.41 9.19 -9.73
CA GLU A 342 16.41 10.13 -10.25
C GLU A 342 16.22 10.32 -11.77
N ARG A 343 16.00 9.22 -12.51
CA ARG A 343 15.78 9.28 -13.96
C ARG A 343 14.48 10.00 -14.33
N ALA A 344 13.43 9.83 -13.53
CA ALA A 344 12.10 10.37 -13.80
C ALA A 344 11.83 11.75 -13.17
N GLU A 345 12.79 12.34 -12.44
CA GLU A 345 12.57 13.56 -11.62
C GLU A 345 11.93 14.71 -12.41
N ALA A 346 12.44 15.00 -13.60
CA ALA A 346 11.91 16.05 -14.47
C ALA A 346 10.46 15.75 -14.93
N LEU A 347 10.17 14.50 -15.26
CA LEU A 347 8.84 14.05 -15.69
C LEU A 347 7.84 14.13 -14.53
N MET A 348 8.21 13.64 -13.34
CA MET A 348 7.38 13.69 -12.13
C MET A 348 7.04 15.13 -11.75
N THR A 349 8.05 16.00 -11.76
CA THR A 349 7.89 17.43 -11.45
C THR A 349 6.88 18.10 -12.39
N GLU A 350 7.03 17.88 -13.70
CA GLU A 350 6.15 18.51 -14.70
C GLU A 350 4.71 17.96 -14.63
N ILE A 351 4.54 16.65 -14.49
CA ILE A 351 3.20 16.04 -14.39
C ILE A 351 2.46 16.51 -13.15
N LEU A 352 3.12 16.53 -11.97
CA LEU A 352 2.51 17.00 -10.73
C LEU A 352 2.09 18.46 -10.85
N LYS A 353 2.95 19.30 -11.42
CA LYS A 353 2.67 20.73 -11.61
C LYS A 353 1.48 20.95 -12.55
N LEU A 354 1.44 20.27 -13.69
CA LEU A 354 0.37 20.40 -14.68
C LEU A 354 -0.99 19.92 -14.13
N GLU A 355 -1.02 18.77 -13.46
CA GLU A 355 -2.26 18.22 -12.90
C GLU A 355 -2.78 19.10 -11.75
N GLU A 356 -1.90 19.59 -10.87
CA GLU A 356 -2.28 20.47 -9.76
C GLU A 356 -2.82 21.81 -10.25
N THR A 357 -2.15 22.42 -11.24
CA THR A 357 -2.59 23.69 -11.84
C THR A 357 -4.00 23.54 -12.45
N ARG A 358 -4.24 22.46 -13.20
CA ARG A 358 -5.55 22.19 -13.82
C ARG A 358 -6.63 21.90 -12.78
N PHE A 359 -6.30 21.11 -11.75
CA PHE A 359 -7.27 20.71 -10.75
C PHE A 359 -7.67 21.87 -9.85
N LYS A 360 -6.74 22.76 -9.52
CA LYS A 360 -7.03 23.92 -8.66
C LYS A 360 -8.17 24.79 -9.22
N ASP A 361 -8.17 25.05 -10.52
CA ASP A 361 -9.22 25.83 -11.19
C ASP A 361 -10.61 25.21 -11.03
N THR A 362 -10.71 23.87 -10.98
CA THR A 362 -11.99 23.17 -10.81
C THR A 362 -12.31 22.89 -9.35
N LEU A 363 -11.31 22.81 -8.47
CA LEU A 363 -11.45 22.51 -7.05
C LEU A 363 -12.31 23.56 -6.33
N ASP A 364 -12.02 24.85 -6.51
CA ASP A 364 -12.79 25.91 -5.84
C ASP A 364 -14.28 25.88 -6.24
N ARG A 365 -14.55 25.67 -7.53
CA ARG A 365 -15.91 25.58 -8.05
C ARG A 365 -16.64 24.34 -7.55
N GLY A 366 -15.98 23.19 -7.54
CA GLY A 366 -16.56 21.94 -7.08
C GLY A 366 -16.85 21.95 -5.58
N LEU A 367 -15.94 22.48 -4.76
CA LEU A 367 -16.15 22.64 -3.32
C LEU A 367 -17.32 23.57 -3.03
N LYS A 368 -17.47 24.68 -3.76
CA LYS A 368 -18.62 25.56 -3.62
C LYS A 368 -19.94 24.83 -3.89
N ILE A 369 -20.03 24.09 -5.00
CA ILE A 369 -21.24 23.30 -5.33
C ILE A 369 -21.55 22.28 -4.24
N LEU A 370 -20.54 21.60 -3.74
CA LEU A 370 -20.70 20.61 -2.68
C LEU A 370 -21.24 21.25 -1.39
N MET A 371 -20.68 22.39 -0.98
CA MET A 371 -21.12 23.12 0.21
C MET A 371 -22.51 23.73 0.03
N ASP A 372 -22.84 24.23 -1.17
CA ASP A 372 -24.18 24.75 -1.47
C ASP A 372 -25.25 23.66 -1.30
N GLU A 373 -24.96 22.41 -1.72
CA GLU A 373 -25.91 21.30 -1.56
C GLU A 373 -26.02 20.83 -0.10
N VAL A 374 -24.90 20.81 0.64
CA VAL A 374 -24.91 20.54 2.10
C VAL A 374 -25.74 21.57 2.85
N ASN A 375 -25.56 22.86 2.53
CA ASN A 375 -26.26 23.95 3.20
C ASN A 375 -27.75 24.04 2.83
N LYS A 376 -28.12 23.59 1.63
CA LYS A 376 -29.50 23.61 1.14
C LYS A 376 -30.42 22.63 1.87
N ASN A 377 -29.90 21.47 2.29
CA ASN A 377 -30.66 20.52 3.10
C ASN A 377 -29.78 19.83 4.16
N PRO A 378 -29.41 20.54 5.25
CA PRO A 378 -28.51 20.03 6.29
C PRO A 378 -28.94 18.70 6.90
N SER A 379 -30.25 18.41 6.92
CA SER A 379 -30.84 17.20 7.48
C SER A 379 -30.83 15.98 6.56
N ALA A 380 -30.49 16.14 5.28
CA ALA A 380 -30.48 15.01 4.34
C ALA A 380 -29.38 13.99 4.67
N ASN A 381 -28.22 14.47 5.17
CA ASN A 381 -27.03 13.68 5.50
C ASN A 381 -26.53 12.74 4.37
N THR A 382 -26.99 12.93 3.15
CA THR A 382 -26.64 12.14 1.96
C THR A 382 -26.67 13.04 0.73
N LEU A 383 -25.55 13.12 0.01
CA LEU A 383 -25.45 13.82 -1.26
C LEU A 383 -26.06 12.97 -2.38
N ASP A 384 -26.91 13.57 -3.20
CA ASP A 384 -27.50 12.93 -4.37
C ASP A 384 -26.44 12.42 -5.35
N GLY A 385 -26.62 11.20 -5.84
CA GLY A 385 -25.66 10.52 -6.71
C GLY A 385 -25.46 11.20 -8.07
N GLN A 386 -26.46 11.92 -8.60
CA GLN A 386 -26.30 12.72 -9.83
C GLN A 386 -25.47 13.97 -9.58
N VAL A 387 -25.58 14.58 -8.40
CA VAL A 387 -24.73 15.71 -7.99
C VAL A 387 -23.28 15.24 -7.83
N ALA A 388 -23.06 14.11 -7.15
CA ALA A 388 -21.74 13.49 -7.04
C ALA A 388 -21.15 13.15 -8.43
N PHE A 389 -21.97 12.63 -9.33
CA PHE A 389 -21.56 12.32 -10.70
C PHE A 389 -21.22 13.58 -11.49
N LYS A 390 -21.97 14.68 -11.32
CA LYS A 390 -21.65 15.98 -11.94
C LYS A 390 -20.31 16.53 -11.43
N LEU A 391 -20.04 16.42 -10.13
CA LEU A 391 -18.75 16.79 -9.54
C LEU A 391 -17.61 15.98 -10.18
N TYR A 392 -17.81 14.67 -10.35
CA TYR A 392 -16.88 13.80 -11.05
C TYR A 392 -16.66 14.18 -12.52
N ASP A 393 -17.73 14.24 -13.31
CA ASP A 393 -17.64 14.40 -14.76
C ASP A 393 -17.21 15.81 -15.17
N THR A 394 -17.80 16.84 -14.55
CA THR A 394 -17.60 18.24 -14.97
C THR A 394 -16.42 18.91 -14.26
N PHE A 395 -16.21 18.60 -12.97
CA PHE A 395 -15.20 19.27 -12.15
C PHE A 395 -14.00 18.37 -11.85
N GLY A 396 -14.06 17.10 -12.27
CA GLY A 396 -13.01 16.11 -12.06
C GLY A 396 -12.81 15.79 -10.58
N PHE A 397 -13.87 15.79 -9.78
CA PHE A 397 -13.82 15.38 -8.37
C PHE A 397 -13.98 13.87 -8.29
N PRO A 398 -12.94 13.11 -7.93
CA PRO A 398 -13.13 11.70 -7.61
C PRO A 398 -14.20 11.52 -6.54
N ILE A 399 -14.94 10.42 -6.60
CA ILE A 399 -15.98 10.12 -5.62
C ILE A 399 -15.42 10.02 -4.19
N ASP A 400 -14.24 9.42 -4.03
CA ASP A 400 -13.50 9.33 -2.77
C ASP A 400 -13.14 10.72 -2.23
N LEU A 401 -12.72 11.65 -3.10
CA LEU A 401 -12.48 13.04 -2.70
C LEU A 401 -13.78 13.70 -2.20
N THR A 402 -14.90 13.46 -2.88
CA THR A 402 -16.22 13.96 -2.47
C THR A 402 -16.65 13.39 -1.12
N GLN A 403 -16.51 12.06 -0.95
CA GLN A 403 -16.79 11.36 0.31
C GLN A 403 -15.92 11.90 1.45
N ASP A 404 -14.64 12.12 1.21
CA ASP A 404 -13.70 12.62 2.21
C ASP A 404 -14.04 14.05 2.66
N VAL A 405 -14.50 14.93 1.76
CA VAL A 405 -15.00 16.27 2.14
C VAL A 405 -16.31 16.17 2.96
N LEU A 406 -17.23 15.30 2.56
CA LEU A 406 -18.53 15.13 3.21
C LEU A 406 -18.43 14.47 4.59
N ARG A 407 -17.45 13.59 4.80
CA ARG A 407 -17.18 12.96 6.10
C ARG A 407 -16.99 13.99 7.21
N GLY A 408 -16.26 15.09 6.92
CA GLY A 408 -16.07 16.20 7.86
C GLY A 408 -17.36 16.95 8.23
N HIS A 409 -18.43 16.76 7.46
CA HIS A 409 -19.74 17.37 7.67
C HIS A 409 -20.79 16.37 8.19
N GLY A 410 -20.41 15.10 8.41
CA GLY A 410 -21.36 14.03 8.79
C GLY A 410 -22.27 13.56 7.64
N TRP A 411 -21.86 13.79 6.39
CA TRP A 411 -22.62 13.42 5.19
C TRP A 411 -22.02 12.20 4.49
N THR A 412 -22.88 11.46 3.79
CA THR A 412 -22.49 10.37 2.90
C THR A 412 -22.81 10.71 1.44
N VAL A 413 -22.42 9.86 0.50
CA VAL A 413 -22.81 9.96 -0.93
C VAL A 413 -23.76 8.82 -1.26
N ASP A 414 -24.82 9.11 -2.02
CA ASP A 414 -25.62 8.07 -2.68
C ASP A 414 -24.78 7.37 -3.76
N GLN A 415 -24.08 6.32 -3.34
CA GLN A 415 -23.22 5.52 -4.19
C GLN A 415 -24.00 4.85 -5.33
N THR A 416 -25.19 4.32 -5.03
CA THR A 416 -26.05 3.65 -6.01
C THR A 416 -26.46 4.62 -7.12
N GLY A 417 -26.85 5.84 -6.76
CA GLY A 417 -27.19 6.88 -7.72
C GLY A 417 -26.01 7.33 -8.58
N PHE A 418 -24.81 7.41 -7.98
CA PHE A 418 -23.57 7.72 -8.70
C PHE A 418 -23.21 6.62 -9.70
N ASP A 419 -23.23 5.35 -9.27
CA ASP A 419 -22.89 4.20 -10.12
C ASP A 419 -23.88 4.09 -11.30
N ALA A 420 -25.17 4.31 -11.04
CA ALA A 420 -26.18 4.36 -12.10
C ALA A 420 -25.93 5.49 -13.11
N ALA A 421 -25.39 6.64 -12.67
CA ALA A 421 -25.02 7.74 -13.57
C ALA A 421 -23.76 7.41 -14.40
N MET A 422 -22.75 6.81 -13.77
CA MET A 422 -21.54 6.30 -14.42
C MET A 422 -21.87 5.28 -15.51
N ASP A 423 -22.74 4.32 -15.21
CA ASP A 423 -23.12 3.28 -16.16
C ASP A 423 -23.90 3.83 -17.35
N LYS A 424 -24.77 4.83 -17.12
CA LYS A 424 -25.44 5.56 -18.21
C LYS A 424 -24.44 6.27 -19.12
N GLN A 425 -23.42 6.93 -18.55
CA GLN A 425 -22.37 7.59 -19.33
C GLN A 425 -21.54 6.58 -20.14
N LYS A 426 -21.09 5.48 -19.52
CA LYS A 426 -20.36 4.41 -20.22
C LYS A 426 -21.19 3.82 -21.36
N ALA A 427 -22.47 3.57 -21.13
CA ALA A 427 -23.37 3.06 -22.16
C ALA A 427 -23.56 4.07 -23.30
N ALA A 428 -23.65 5.36 -23.00
CA ALA A 428 -23.72 6.42 -24.02
C ALA A 428 -22.43 6.52 -24.85
N ALA A 429 -21.26 6.46 -24.21
CA ALA A 429 -19.97 6.46 -24.89
C ALA A 429 -19.80 5.26 -25.83
N ARG A 430 -20.22 4.06 -25.40
CA ARG A 430 -20.24 2.86 -26.25
C ARG A 430 -21.18 2.97 -27.44
N LYS A 431 -22.35 3.62 -27.27
CA LYS A 431 -23.30 3.88 -28.37
C LYS A 431 -22.81 4.96 -29.34
N ALA A 432 -22.04 5.93 -28.85
CA ALA A 432 -21.44 6.99 -29.66
C ALA A 432 -20.18 6.52 -30.42
N TRP A 433 -19.58 5.40 -30.01
CA TRP A 433 -18.48 4.75 -30.72
C TRP A 433 -19.01 4.05 -31.99
N SER A 434 -18.98 4.75 -33.13
CA SER A 434 -18.94 4.12 -34.45
C SER A 434 -17.47 4.01 -34.89
N GLY A 435 -17.01 2.78 -35.13
CA GLY A 435 -15.59 2.48 -35.26
C GLY A 435 -14.84 3.26 -36.35
N SER A 436 -13.63 3.74 -36.01
CA SER A 436 -12.65 4.24 -36.97
C SER A 436 -11.49 3.23 -37.14
N GLY A 437 -11.43 2.60 -38.33
CA GLY A 437 -10.29 1.80 -38.88
C GLY A 437 -10.22 0.34 -38.39
N ASP A 438 -10.15 -0.72 -39.21
CA ASP A 438 -9.45 -0.90 -40.48
C ASP A 438 -10.25 -1.81 -41.45
N LYS A 439 -10.51 -1.34 -42.67
CA LYS A 439 -10.72 -2.24 -43.81
C LYS A 439 -9.35 -2.60 -44.34
N GLY A 440 -8.77 -3.68 -43.81
CA GLY A 440 -7.58 -4.29 -44.39
C GLY A 440 -7.83 -4.62 -45.86
N MET A 441 -6.96 -4.12 -46.73
CA MET A 441 -6.77 -4.67 -48.08
C MET A 441 -6.50 -6.16 -47.97
N ALA A 442 -7.14 -6.94 -48.82
CA ALA A 442 -6.87 -8.36 -49.02
C ALA A 442 -6.80 -8.63 -50.53
N PRO A 443 -6.13 -9.71 -50.96
CA PRO A 443 -4.81 -10.21 -50.58
C PRO A 443 -3.68 -9.60 -51.43
#